data_AF-A0A517XU21-F1
#
_entry.id   AF-A0A517XU21-F1
#
_cell.length_a   1.000
_cell.length_b   1.000
_cell.length_c   1.000
_cell.angle_alpha   90.00
_cell.angle_beta   90.00
_cell.angle_gamma   90.00
#
_symmetry.space_group_name_H-M   'P 1'
#
loop_
_entity.id
_entity.type
_entity.pdbx_description
1 polymer ?
#
loop_
_entity_poly.entity_id
_entity_poly.type
_entity_poly.pdbx_seq_one_letter_code
_entity_poly.pdbx_strand_id
1 'polypeptide(L)' 'MPPGVLFTYFLFPPNPFNALAHRVADPITNNYRYKLAKAKVVRLGESPYKKDRRFMTFQRRDFGG' A
#
# COMPACT_ATOMS: atom_id res chain seq x y z
N MET A 1 -6.24 6.09 8.90
CA MET A 1 -4.95 5.37 9.09
C MET A 1 -4.13 6.13 10.12
N PRO A 2 -3.49 5.45 11.08
CA PRO A 2 -2.59 6.10 12.02
C PRO A 2 -1.44 6.84 11.28
N PRO A 3 -0.97 7.99 11.80
CA PRO A 3 0.20 8.66 11.24
C PRO A 3 1.41 7.71 11.16
N GLY A 4 2.11 7.73 10.02
CA GLY A 4 3.28 6.86 9.78
C GLY A 4 2.95 5.43 9.34
N VAL A 5 1.67 5.06 9.26
CA VAL A 5 1.22 3.74 8.78
C VAL A 5 0.55 3.88 7.41
N LEU A 6 0.93 3.00 6.47
CA LEU A 6 0.41 2.96 5.12
C LEU A 6 -0.24 1.62 4.85
N PHE A 7 -1.19 1.62 3.91
CA PHE A 7 -1.81 0.42 3.37
C PHE A 7 -1.64 0.40 1.86
N THR A 8 -1.30 -0.75 1.31
CA THR A 8 -1.11 -0.97 -0.13
C THR A 8 -1.72 -2.29 -0.56
N TYR A 9 -2.08 -2.38 -1.83
CA TYR A 9 -2.45 -3.65 -2.45
C TYR A 9 -1.20 -4.50 -2.71
N PHE A 10 -1.25 -5.79 -2.36
CA PHE A 10 -0.11 -6.70 -2.44
C PHE A 10 -0.07 -7.54 -3.74
N LEU A 11 -1.15 -7.53 -4.54
CA LEU A 11 -1.28 -8.24 -5.82
C LEU A 11 -1.73 -7.32 -6.95
N PHE A 12 -1.39 -6.03 -6.91
CA PHE A 12 -1.64 -5.12 -8.02
C PHE A 12 -0.45 -5.18 -9.00
N PRO A 13 -0.60 -5.78 -10.20
CA PRO A 13 0.55 -6.05 -11.08
C PRO A 13 1.43 -4.82 -11.40
N PRO A 14 0.87 -3.61 -11.60
CA PRO A 14 1.68 -2.41 -11.84
C PRO A 14 2.48 -1.91 -10.63
N ASN A 15 2.19 -2.37 -9.41
CA ASN A 15 2.82 -1.89 -8.17
C ASN A 15 3.23 -3.06 -7.28
N PRO A 16 4.43 -3.64 -7.48
CA PRO A 16 4.86 -4.83 -6.75
C PRO A 16 5.30 -4.49 -5.31
N PHE A 17 4.35 -4.43 -4.38
CA PHE A 17 4.64 -4.15 -2.97
C PHE A 17 5.60 -5.15 -2.32
N ASN A 18 5.57 -6.43 -2.73
CA ASN A 18 6.45 -7.47 -2.18
C ASN A 18 7.94 -7.16 -2.36
N ALA A 19 8.30 -6.27 -3.30
CA ALA A 19 9.69 -5.79 -3.44
C ALA A 19 10.15 -4.91 -2.27
N LEU A 20 9.24 -4.35 -1.46
CA LEU A 20 9.54 -3.54 -0.28
C LEU A 20 9.58 -4.37 1.02
N ALA A 21 9.00 -5.57 1.01
CA ALA A 21 8.99 -6.43 2.17
C ALA A 21 10.39 -6.99 2.45
N HIS A 22 10.74 -7.12 3.73
CA HIS A 22 12.02 -7.72 4.10
C HIS A 22 12.08 -9.21 3.72
N ARG A 23 13.22 -9.66 3.22
CA ARG A 23 13.50 -11.09 2.96
C ARG A 23 13.67 -11.91 4.25
N VAL A 24 13.60 -11.29 5.43
CA VAL A 24 13.78 -12.00 6.70
C VAL A 24 12.51 -12.77 7.05
N ALA A 25 12.61 -14.09 7.00
CA ALA A 25 11.56 -15.01 7.43
C ALA A 25 11.51 -15.14 8.96
N ASP A 26 10.35 -15.54 9.46
CA ASP A 26 10.16 -15.91 10.85
C ASP A 26 11.01 -17.16 11.20
N PRO A 27 11.80 -17.16 12.28
CA PRO A 27 12.70 -18.26 12.60
C PRO A 27 12.01 -19.55 13.04
N ILE A 28 10.72 -19.51 13.39
CA ILE A 28 9.96 -20.69 13.85
C ILE A 28 9.26 -21.37 12.67
N THR A 29 8.65 -20.57 11.79
CA THR A 29 7.75 -21.07 10.73
C THR A 29 8.25 -20.83 9.31
N ASN A 30 9.36 -20.11 9.15
CA ASN A 30 9.90 -19.68 7.87
C ASN A 30 8.93 -18.83 7.02
N ASN A 31 7.90 -18.26 7.64
CA ASN A 31 6.96 -17.36 6.96
C ASN A 31 7.54 -15.95 6.82
N TYR A 32 7.35 -15.32 5.66
CA TYR A 32 7.77 -13.94 5.43
C TYR A 32 6.89 -12.92 6.14
N ARG A 33 7.51 -11.80 6.53
CA ARG A 33 6.86 -10.71 7.28
C ARG A 33 6.20 -9.67 6.36
N TYR A 34 5.26 -10.09 5.51
CA TYR A 34 4.65 -9.21 4.49
C TYR A 34 3.94 -7.97 5.04
N LYS A 35 3.48 -8.01 6.30
CA LYS A 35 2.79 -6.86 6.93
C LYS A 35 3.75 -5.81 7.49
N LEU A 36 5.05 -6.08 7.47
CA LEU A 36 6.08 -5.20 8.01
C LEU A 36 7.05 -4.80 6.89
N ALA A 37 7.00 -3.52 6.52
CA ALA A 37 7.93 -2.91 5.58
C ALA A 37 8.25 -1.48 6.01
N LYS A 38 9.46 -1.02 5.71
CA LYS A 38 9.89 0.37 5.94
C LYS A 38 10.20 1.02 4.60
N ALA A 39 9.59 2.16 4.33
CA ALA A 39 9.76 2.89 3.07
C ALA A 39 9.78 4.41 3.29
N LYS A 40 10.30 5.13 2.30
CA LYS A 40 10.19 6.59 2.19
C LYS A 40 9.20 6.91 1.07
N VAL A 41 8.19 7.74 1.36
CA VAL A 41 7.22 8.18 0.36
C VAL A 41 7.73 9.45 -0.32
N VAL A 42 7.69 9.46 -1.66
CA VAL A 42 8.05 10.61 -2.49
C VAL A 42 6.96 10.86 -3.53
N ARG A 43 6.75 12.12 -3.91
CA ARG A 43 5.81 12.48 -4.98
C ARG A 43 6.48 12.29 -6.35
N LEU A 44 5.90 11.44 -7.20
CA LEU A 44 6.40 11.18 -8.55
C LEU A 44 5.81 12.09 -9.62
N GLY A 45 4.55 12.53 -9.45
CA GLY A 45 3.82 13.31 -10.43
C GLY A 45 2.34 13.44 -10.05
N GLU A 46 1.55 14.12 -10.89
CA GLU A 46 0.09 14.17 -10.75
C GLU A 46 -0.56 13.05 -11.57
N SER A 47 -1.53 12.34 -10.99
CA SER A 47 -2.27 11.30 -11.69
C SER A 47 -3.24 11.92 -12.72
N PRO A 48 -3.43 11.31 -13.90
CA PRO A 48 -4.43 11.77 -14.88
C PRO A 48 -5.86 11.75 -14.32
N TYR A 49 -6.12 10.89 -13.32
CA TYR A 49 -7.43 10.78 -12.68
C TYR A 49 -7.62 11.72 -11.49
N LYS A 50 -6.66 12.62 -11.19
CA LYS A 50 -6.70 13.45 -9.97
C LYS A 50 -7.91 14.39 -9.93
N LYS A 51 -8.31 14.91 -11.09
CA LYS A 51 -9.42 15.87 -11.25
C LYS A 51 -10.69 15.25 -11.84
N ASP A 52 -10.62 13.99 -12.28
CA ASP A 52 -11.74 13.27 -12.89
C ASP A 52 -12.25 12.15 -11.98
N ARG A 53 -13.47 12.33 -11.46
CA ARG A 53 -14.11 11.40 -10.52
C ARG A 53 -14.96 10.33 -11.21
N ARG A 54 -15.00 10.29 -12.56
CA ARG A 54 -15.80 9.30 -13.31
C ARG A 54 -15.27 7.87 -13.15
N PHE A 55 -13.97 7.71 -12.93
CA PHE A 55 -13.29 6.42 -12.91
C PHE A 55 -12.88 5.95 -11.52
N MET A 56 -12.81 6.86 -10.54
CA MET A 56 -12.32 6.58 -9.20
C MET A 56 -12.96 7.51 -8.17
N THR A 57 -13.19 6.96 -6.98
CA THR A 57 -13.63 7.71 -5.80
C THR A 57 -12.63 7.57 -4.66
N PHE A 58 -12.47 8.65 -3.90
CA PHE A 58 -11.72 8.68 -2.64
C PHE A 58 -12.66 8.68 -1.42
N GLN A 59 -13.92 8.29 -1.62
CA GLN A 59 -14.87 8.11 -0.53
C GLN A 59 -14.36 7.06 0.46
N ARG A 60 -14.78 7.24 1.72
CA ARG A 60 -14.56 6.29 2.79
C ARG A 60 -15.14 4.92 2.42
N ARG A 61 -14.48 3.85 2.86
CA ARG A 61 -14.91 2.46 2.62
C ARG A 61 -15.51 1.79 3.86
N ASP A 62 -15.57 2.50 4.97
CA ASP A 62 -16.26 2.06 6.18
C ASP A 62 -17.71 2.54 6.21
N PHE A 63 -18.57 1.83 6.95
CA PHE A 63 -20.01 2.07 7.01
C PHE A 63 -20.41 3.24 7.94
N GLY A 64 -19.44 3.88 8.60
CA GLY A 64 -19.68 5.02 9.48
C GLY A 64 -19.60 6.34 8.69
N GLY A 65 -20.73 7.04 8.59
CA GLY A 65 -20.81 8.41 8.08
C GLY A 65 -19.78 9.33 8.75
#